data_AF-A0A2M8CMR6-F1
#
_entry.id   AF-A0A2M8CMR6-F1
#
_cell.length_a   1.000
_cell.length_b   1.000
_cell.length_c   1.000
_cell.angle_alpha   90.00
_cell.angle_beta   90.00
_cell.angle_gamma   90.00
#
_symmetry.space_group_name_H-M   'P 1'
#
loop_
_entity.id
_entity.type
_entity.pdbx_description
1 polymer ?
#
loop_
_entity_poly.entity_id
_entity_poly.type
_entity_poly.pdbx_seq_one_letter_code
_entity_poly.pdbx_strand_id
1 'polypeptide(L)'
;MTTLLTFHSIVRWLVILAAVTAVVKLAFGWAQKQPFDKLASALTAVFSGLMDTQLLLGLLFFIISGASIPGGFGLRYRWEHLTLMLFAVIVGHLPAMWKKQPDELRYRNTLLAILGALVLVAMGVSLLPGNRWLQISGLF
;
A
#
# COMPACT_ATOMS: atom_id res chain seq x y z
N MET A 1 19.22 11.54 -0.47
CA MET A 1 18.03 11.37 0.40
C MET A 1 16.75 11.92 -0.23
N THR A 2 16.79 13.14 -0.75
CA THR A 2 15.63 13.82 -1.38
C THR A 2 15.05 13.05 -2.56
N THR A 3 15.88 12.64 -3.52
CA THR A 3 15.44 11.89 -4.71
C THR A 3 14.66 10.62 -4.35
N LEU A 4 15.17 9.81 -3.43
CA LEU A 4 14.51 8.57 -3.00
C LEU A 4 13.16 8.84 -2.33
N LEU A 5 13.10 9.87 -1.48
CA LEU A 5 11.86 10.29 -0.83
C LEU A 5 10.84 10.82 -1.86
N THR A 6 11.29 11.51 -2.90
CA THR A 6 10.45 11.97 -4.02
C THR A 6 9.86 10.79 -4.79
N PHE A 7 10.66 9.79 -5.14
CA PHE A 7 10.15 8.57 -5.76
C PHE A 7 9.13 7.85 -4.88
N HIS A 8 9.44 7.65 -3.59
CA HIS A 8 8.49 7.04 -2.64
C HIS A 8 7.18 7.86 -2.54
N SER A 9 7.28 9.18 -2.62
CA SER A 9 6.11 10.05 -2.58
C SER A 9 5.27 9.98 -3.85
N ILE A 10 5.89 9.87 -5.03
CA ILE A 10 5.18 9.71 -6.31
C ILE A 10 4.50 8.33 -6.36
N VAL A 11 5.24 7.27 -5.99
CA VAL A 11 4.71 5.90 -5.97
C VAL A 11 3.53 5.78 -5.01
N ARG A 12 3.53 6.49 -3.87
CA ARG A 12 2.34 6.56 -2.99
C ARG A 12 1.08 6.96 -3.73
N TRP A 13 1.15 7.99 -4.59
CA TRP A 13 -0.01 8.45 -5.34
C TRP A 13 -0.43 7.45 -6.41
N LEU A 14 0.51 6.71 -6.99
CA LEU A 14 0.20 5.58 -7.87
C LEU A 14 -0.49 4.44 -7.10
N VAL A 15 -0.05 4.13 -5.87
CA VAL A 15 -0.72 3.16 -4.98
C VAL A 15 -2.16 3.59 -4.71
N ILE A 16 -2.39 4.86 -4.37
CA ILE A 16 -3.74 5.39 -4.12
C ILE A 16 -4.61 5.26 -5.37
N LEU A 17 -4.11 5.64 -6.55
CA LEU A 17 -4.84 5.53 -7.81
C LEU A 17 -5.20 4.07 -8.13
N ALA A 18 -4.24 3.15 -7.97
CA ALA A 18 -4.47 1.72 -8.16
C ALA A 18 -5.48 1.17 -7.15
N ALA A 19 -5.41 1.61 -5.89
CA ALA A 19 -6.32 1.16 -4.85
C ALA A 19 -7.76 1.64 -5.09
N VAL A 20 -7.95 2.92 -5.45
CA VAL A 20 -9.27 3.47 -5.76
C VAL A 20 -9.89 2.73 -6.96
N THR A 21 -9.13 2.55 -8.04
CA THR A 21 -9.63 1.84 -9.23
C THR A 21 -9.94 0.37 -8.93
N ALA A 22 -9.10 -0.32 -8.15
CA ALA A 22 -9.34 -1.69 -7.71
C ALA A 22 -10.58 -1.80 -6.83
N VAL A 23 -10.73 -0.94 -5.82
CA VAL A 23 -11.89 -0.91 -4.91
C VAL A 23 -13.18 -0.72 -5.69
N VAL A 24 -13.22 0.24 -6.61
CA VAL A 24 -14.39 0.49 -7.47
C VAL A 24 -14.73 -0.77 -8.28
N LYS A 25 -13.77 -1.33 -9.01
CA LYS A 25 -14.02 -2.53 -9.84
C LYS A 25 -14.48 -3.73 -8.99
N LEU A 26 -13.82 -3.99 -7.86
CA LEU A 26 -14.14 -5.12 -7.00
C LEU A 26 -15.50 -4.95 -6.32
N ALA A 27 -15.86 -3.74 -5.88
CA ALA A 27 -17.17 -3.45 -5.31
C ALA A 27 -18.30 -3.65 -6.32
N PHE A 28 -18.13 -3.14 -7.55
CA PHE A 28 -19.10 -3.35 -8.63
C PHE A 28 -19.21 -4.83 -9.02
N GLY A 29 -18.08 -5.52 -9.19
CA GLY A 29 -18.05 -6.94 -9.52
C GLY A 29 -18.73 -7.81 -8.46
N TRP A 30 -18.52 -7.48 -7.18
CA TRP A 30 -19.19 -8.15 -6.07
C TRP A 30 -20.69 -7.89 -6.04
N ALA A 31 -21.11 -6.62 -6.12
CA ALA A 31 -22.52 -6.23 -6.05
C ALA A 31 -23.34 -6.81 -7.20
N GLN A 32 -22.75 -6.91 -8.40
CA GLN A 32 -23.41 -7.45 -9.59
C GLN A 32 -23.24 -8.98 -9.73
N LYS A 33 -22.56 -9.65 -8.79
CA LYS A 33 -22.27 -11.09 -8.83
C LYS A 33 -21.61 -11.51 -10.16
N GLN A 34 -20.70 -10.69 -10.67
CA GLN A 34 -19.97 -10.97 -11.90
C GLN A 34 -19.02 -12.17 -11.70
N PRO A 35 -18.68 -12.90 -12.77
CA PRO A 35 -17.52 -13.78 -12.74
C PRO A 35 -16.24 -12.98 -12.48
N PHE A 36 -15.24 -13.57 -11.81
CA PHE A 36 -14.00 -12.87 -11.50
C PHE A 36 -13.17 -12.67 -12.78
N ASP A 37 -13.14 -11.42 -13.27
CA ASP A 37 -12.61 -11.12 -14.59
C ASP A 37 -11.11 -10.74 -14.59
N LYS A 38 -10.56 -10.61 -15.80
CA LYS A 38 -9.15 -10.25 -16.00
C LYS A 38 -8.82 -8.86 -15.45
N LEU A 39 -9.75 -7.91 -15.53
CA LEU A 39 -9.53 -6.55 -15.05
C LEU A 39 -9.40 -6.53 -13.51
N ALA A 40 -10.30 -7.22 -12.80
CA ALA A 40 -10.19 -7.38 -11.34
C ALA A 40 -8.87 -8.03 -10.94
N SER A 41 -8.43 -9.06 -11.68
CA SER A 41 -7.14 -9.71 -11.45
C SER A 41 -5.96 -8.78 -11.70
N ALA A 42 -5.99 -8.00 -12.77
CA ALA A 42 -4.93 -7.06 -13.13
C ALA A 42 -4.81 -5.92 -12.11
N LEU A 43 -5.94 -5.29 -11.74
CA LEU A 43 -5.96 -4.21 -10.74
C LEU A 43 -5.47 -4.68 -9.37
N THR A 44 -5.85 -5.89 -8.97
CA THR A 44 -5.35 -6.50 -7.72
C THR A 44 -3.82 -6.68 -7.78
N ALA A 45 -3.29 -7.21 -8.89
CA ALA A 45 -1.86 -7.41 -9.06
C ALA A 45 -1.08 -6.10 -9.12
N VAL A 46 -1.60 -5.08 -9.81
CA VAL A 46 -1.01 -3.73 -9.87
C VAL A 46 -0.97 -3.11 -8.48
N PHE A 47 -2.05 -3.22 -7.70
CA PHE A 47 -2.07 -2.73 -6.32
C PHE A 47 -0.99 -3.40 -5.46
N SER A 48 -0.94 -4.74 -5.44
CA SER A 48 0.06 -5.48 -4.63
C SER A 48 1.50 -5.16 -5.07
N GLY A 49 1.78 -5.10 -6.38
CA GLY A 49 3.11 -4.77 -6.89
C GLY A 49 3.53 -3.31 -6.62
N LEU A 50 2.60 -2.37 -6.63
CA LEU A 50 2.87 -0.98 -6.21
C LEU A 50 3.11 -0.88 -4.70
N MET A 51 2.41 -1.69 -3.88
CA MET A 51 2.69 -1.80 -2.45
C MET A 51 4.09 -2.33 -2.18
N ASP A 52 4.56 -3.33 -2.94
CA ASP A 52 5.94 -3.83 -2.84
C ASP A 52 6.97 -2.78 -3.22
N THR A 53 6.73 -2.08 -4.33
CA THR A 53 7.58 -0.97 -4.78
C THR A 53 7.65 0.11 -3.72
N GLN A 54 6.51 0.43 -3.10
CA GLN A 54 6.41 1.44 -2.06
C GLN A 54 7.17 1.03 -0.79
N LEU A 55 7.00 -0.21 -0.35
CA LEU A 55 7.74 -0.78 0.79
C LEU A 55 9.24 -0.79 0.52
N LEU A 56 9.68 -1.20 -0.67
CA LEU A 56 11.10 -1.25 -1.04
C LEU A 56 11.74 0.14 -0.97
N LEU A 57 11.10 1.15 -1.58
CA LEU A 57 11.58 2.53 -1.52
C LEU A 57 11.59 3.07 -0.09
N GLY A 58 10.56 2.75 0.70
CA GLY A 58 10.44 3.14 2.11
C GLY A 58 11.50 2.49 2.99
N LEU A 59 11.77 1.20 2.78
CA LEU A 59 12.80 0.43 3.50
C LEU A 59 14.20 0.95 3.16
N LEU A 60 14.47 1.20 1.88
CA LEU A 60 15.73 1.80 1.45
C LEU A 60 15.91 3.18 2.09
N PHE A 61 14.86 4.01 2.11
CA PHE A 61 14.89 5.31 2.78
C PHE A 61 15.12 5.17 4.27
N PHE A 62 14.45 4.20 4.93
CA PHE A 62 14.59 3.91 6.35
C PHE A 62 16.02 3.55 6.72
N ILE A 63 16.66 2.64 5.98
CA ILE A 63 18.03 2.17 6.22
C ILE A 63 19.02 3.31 6.00
N ILE A 64 18.97 3.94 4.83
CA ILE A 64 19.97 4.96 4.47
C ILE A 64 19.87 6.17 5.41
N SER A 65 18.67 6.70 5.64
CA SER A 65 18.53 7.87 6.52
C SER A 65 18.73 7.55 8.01
N GLY A 66 18.47 6.31 8.42
CA GLY A 66 18.77 5.85 9.78
C GLY A 66 20.27 5.76 10.06
N ALA A 67 21.06 5.32 9.07
CA ALA A 67 22.53 5.26 9.16
C ALA A 67 23.20 6.64 8.99
N SER A 68 22.56 7.57 8.28
CA SER A 68 23.14 8.89 7.96
C SER A 68 22.97 9.93 9.08
N ILE A 69 22.11 9.68 10.07
CA ILE A 69 21.78 10.63 11.15
C ILE A 69 22.17 9.99 12.49
N PRO A 70 22.93 10.67 13.37
CA PRO A 70 23.21 10.18 14.71
C PRO A 70 21.91 9.85 15.45
N GLY A 71 21.77 8.60 15.90
CA GLY A 71 20.55 8.13 16.56
C GLY A 71 19.32 7.96 15.64
N GLY A 72 19.49 7.98 14.31
CA GLY A 72 18.38 7.90 13.35
C GLY A 72 17.51 6.66 13.49
N PHE A 73 18.09 5.51 13.88
CA PHE A 73 17.35 4.28 14.19
C PHE A 73 16.70 4.27 15.59
N GLY A 74 17.05 5.21 16.47
CA GLY A 74 16.48 5.33 17.82
C GLY A 74 15.08 5.98 17.84
N LEU A 75 14.60 6.46 16.69
CA LEU A 75 13.32 7.16 16.59
C LEU A 75 12.17 6.17 16.44
N ARG A 76 11.40 5.98 17.53
CA ARG A 76 10.29 5.02 17.66
C ARG A 76 9.30 5.03 16.49
N TYR A 77 8.83 6.22 16.08
CA TYR A 77 7.81 6.36 15.02
C TYR A 77 8.24 5.77 13.68
N ARG A 78 9.55 5.66 13.40
CA ARG A 78 10.06 5.09 12.14
C ARG A 78 9.85 3.57 12.11
N TRP A 79 10.05 2.91 13.25
CA TRP A 79 9.82 1.48 13.39
C TRP A 79 8.34 1.17 13.36
N GLU A 80 7.52 1.92 14.10
CA GLU A 80 6.07 1.70 14.10
C GLU A 80 5.46 1.89 12.70
N HIS A 81 5.90 2.91 11.97
CA HIS A 81 5.53 3.12 10.57
C HIS A 81 5.94 1.92 9.69
N LEU A 82 7.21 1.51 9.74
CA LEU A 82 7.72 0.38 8.95
C LEU A 82 6.94 -0.92 9.25
N THR A 83 6.69 -1.21 10.52
CA THR A 83 5.94 -2.39 10.95
C THR A 83 4.52 -2.39 10.38
N LEU A 84 3.80 -1.27 10.43
CA LEU A 84 2.47 -1.18 9.82
C LEU A 84 2.51 -1.28 8.29
N MET A 85 3.54 -0.74 7.63
CA MET A 85 3.69 -0.90 6.17
C MET A 85 3.94 -2.36 5.78
N LEU A 86 4.73 -3.11 6.56
CA LEU A 86 4.93 -4.54 6.36
C LEU A 86 3.61 -5.32 6.46
N PHE A 87 2.82 -5.06 7.52
CA PHE A 87 1.49 -5.67 7.65
C PHE A 87 0.56 -5.27 6.50
N ALA A 88 0.59 -4.02 6.05
CA ALA A 88 -0.21 -3.57 4.92
C ALA A 88 0.14 -4.31 3.62
N VAL A 89 1.44 -4.53 3.34
CA VAL A 89 1.88 -5.31 2.17
C VAL A 89 1.45 -6.78 2.28
N ILE A 90 1.59 -7.39 3.45
CA ILE A 90 1.15 -8.78 3.70
C ILE A 90 -0.36 -8.90 3.44
N VAL A 91 -1.16 -8.00 4.01
CA VAL A 91 -2.61 -7.98 3.80
C VAL A 91 -2.96 -7.74 2.33
N GLY A 92 -2.24 -6.84 1.65
CA GLY A 92 -2.39 -6.59 0.21
C GLY A 92 -2.07 -7.80 -0.68
N HIS A 93 -1.40 -8.82 -0.15
CA HIS A 93 -1.08 -10.07 -0.86
C HIS A 93 -2.03 -11.23 -0.56
N LEU A 94 -2.89 -11.12 0.46
CA LEU A 94 -3.90 -12.14 0.79
C LEU A 94 -4.80 -12.55 -0.40
N PRO A 95 -5.14 -11.68 -1.38
CA PRO A 95 -5.89 -12.09 -2.57
C PRO A 95 -5.30 -13.28 -3.33
N ALA A 96 -3.98 -13.51 -3.23
CA ALA A 96 -3.34 -14.67 -3.85
C ALA A 96 -3.85 -16.01 -3.30
N MET A 97 -4.34 -16.05 -2.06
CA MET A 97 -4.87 -17.25 -1.41
C MET A 97 -6.25 -17.65 -1.92
N TRP A 98 -7.01 -16.73 -2.52
CA TRP A 98 -8.40 -16.96 -2.93
C TRP A 98 -8.58 -17.19 -4.43
N LYS A 99 -7.49 -17.43 -5.18
CA LYS A 99 -7.55 -17.65 -6.64
C LYS A 99 -8.47 -18.80 -7.08
N LYS A 100 -8.68 -19.80 -6.22
CA LYS A 100 -9.50 -20.98 -6.46
C LYS A 100 -10.87 -20.95 -5.76
N GLN A 101 -11.21 -19.84 -5.10
CA GLN A 101 -12.48 -19.70 -4.40
C GLN A 101 -13.60 -19.32 -5.38
N PRO A 102 -14.88 -19.55 -5.01
CA PRO A 102 -16.02 -19.06 -5.79
C PRO A 102 -15.92 -17.55 -6.04
N ASP A 103 -16.38 -17.10 -7.21
CA ASP A 103 -16.18 -15.72 -7.67
C ASP A 103 -16.68 -14.66 -6.68
N GLU A 104 -17.86 -14.86 -6.10
CA GLU A 104 -18.42 -13.97 -5.08
C GLU A 104 -17.50 -13.83 -3.86
N LEU A 105 -17.01 -14.96 -3.33
CA LEU A 105 -16.09 -14.97 -2.18
C LEU A 105 -14.75 -14.33 -2.54
N ARG A 106 -14.26 -14.59 -3.75
CA ARG A 106 -13.02 -14.02 -4.25
C ARG A 106 -13.11 -12.49 -4.38
N TYR A 107 -14.20 -11.96 -4.93
CA TYR A 107 -14.43 -10.52 -5.02
C TYR A 107 -14.51 -9.88 -3.63
N ARG A 108 -15.36 -10.42 -2.74
CA ARG A 108 -15.54 -9.90 -1.38
C ARG A 108 -14.23 -9.87 -0.60
N ASN A 109 -13.53 -11.01 -0.53
CA ASN A 109 -12.32 -11.11 0.27
C ASN A 109 -11.19 -10.25 -0.32
N THR A 110 -11.08 -10.17 -1.65
CA THR A 110 -10.09 -9.28 -2.29
C THR A 110 -10.37 -7.81 -1.98
N LEU A 111 -11.63 -7.37 -2.07
CA LEU A 111 -12.05 -6.02 -1.70
C LEU A 111 -11.69 -5.71 -0.25
N LEU A 112 -12.07 -6.59 0.68
CA LEU A 112 -11.80 -6.43 2.11
C LEU A 112 -10.30 -6.41 2.42
N ALA A 113 -9.49 -7.22 1.74
CA ALA A 113 -8.05 -7.20 1.90
C ALA A 113 -7.43 -5.88 1.44
N ILE A 114 -7.83 -5.35 0.28
CA ILE A 114 -7.34 -4.04 -0.19
C ILE A 114 -7.76 -2.92 0.77
N LEU A 115 -9.01 -2.91 1.23
CA LEU A 115 -9.48 -1.94 2.23
C LEU A 115 -8.72 -2.06 3.56
N GLY A 116 -8.49 -3.28 4.03
CA GLY A 116 -7.69 -3.53 5.23
C GLY A 116 -6.25 -3.04 5.09
N ALA A 117 -5.62 -3.27 3.94
CA ALA A 117 -4.29 -2.74 3.64
C ALA A 117 -4.29 -1.21 3.64
N LEU A 118 -5.30 -0.56 3.06
CA LEU A 118 -5.43 0.91 3.07
C LEU A 118 -5.60 1.48 4.49
N VAL A 119 -6.37 0.81 5.36
CA VAL A 119 -6.50 1.20 6.77
C VAL A 119 -5.14 1.12 7.48
N LEU A 120 -4.39 0.03 7.28
CA LEU A 120 -3.04 -0.12 7.84
C LEU A 120 -2.07 0.94 7.31
N VAL A 121 -2.14 1.27 6.01
CA VAL A 121 -1.38 2.38 5.41
C VAL A 121 -1.74 3.69 6.09
N ALA A 122 -3.03 3.99 6.23
CA ALA A 122 -3.51 5.21 6.85
C ALA A 122 -3.04 5.34 8.31
N MET A 123 -3.15 4.27 9.10
CA MET A 123 -2.64 4.22 10.47
C MET A 123 -1.12 4.45 10.52
N GLY A 124 -0.35 3.77 9.67
CA GLY A 124 1.10 3.92 9.65
C GLY A 124 1.55 5.32 9.23
N VAL A 125 0.85 5.97 8.30
CA VAL A 125 1.13 7.37 7.92
C VAL A 125 0.79 8.33 9.05
N SER A 126 -0.31 8.12 9.80
CA SER A 126 -0.67 8.93 10.98
C SER A 126 0.38 8.95 12.09
N LEU A 127 1.20 7.90 12.20
CA LEU A 127 2.27 7.83 13.22
C LEU A 127 3.48 8.69 12.87
N LEU A 128 3.62 9.10 11.61
CA LEU A 128 4.72 9.97 11.20
C LEU A 128 4.44 11.42 11.63
N PRO A 129 5.45 12.17 12.12
CA PRO A 129 5.28 13.57 12.48
C PRO A 129 5.10 14.46 11.24
N GLY A 130 4.30 15.52 11.41
CA GLY A 130 4.02 16.55 10.40
C GLY A 130 2.88 16.19 9.44
N ASN A 131 2.55 17.10 8.53
CA ASN A 131 1.49 16.85 7.54
C ASN A 131 2.00 15.97 6.39
N ARG A 132 1.90 14.64 6.54
CA ARG A 132 2.35 13.68 5.52
C ARG A 132 1.30 13.35 4.47
N TRP A 133 0.05 13.79 4.63
CA TRP A 133 -1.09 13.30 3.86
C TRP A 133 -1.17 13.86 2.45
N LEU A 134 -0.88 15.14 2.26
CA LEU A 134 -1.09 15.84 0.99
C LEU A 134 0.21 16.26 0.29
N GLN A 135 1.36 16.03 0.92
CA GLN A 135 2.65 16.50 0.40
C GLN A 135 3.23 15.54 -0.64
N ILE A 136 3.75 16.10 -1.73
CA ILE A 136 4.70 15.40 -2.60
C ILE A 136 6.10 15.88 -2.23
N SER A 137 6.85 15.04 -1.55
CA SER A 137 8.19 15.43 -1.06
C SER A 137 9.13 15.72 -2.24
N GLY A 138 9.71 16.92 -2.28
CA GLY A 138 10.74 17.30 -3.25
C GLY A 138 10.24 17.85 -4.59
N LEU A 139 8.94 18.12 -4.74
CA LEU A 139 8.41 18.90 -5.87
C LEU A 139 7.89 20.29 -5.50
N PHE A 140 7.83 20.63 -4.20
CA PHE A 140 7.56 21.96 -3.65
C PHE A 140 8.19 22.05 -2.26
#